data_AF-A0A929ANA0-F1
#
_entry.id   AF-A0A929ANA0-F1
#
_cell.length_a   1.000
_cell.length_b   1.000
_cell.length_c   1.000
_cell.angle_alpha   90.00
_cell.angle_beta   90.00
_cell.angle_gamma   90.00
#
_symmetry.space_group_name_H-M   'P 1'
#
loop_
_entity.id
_entity.type
_entity.pdbx_description
1 polymer ?
#
loop_
_entity_poly.entity_id
_entity_poly.type
_entity_poly.pdbx_seq_one_letter_code
_entity_poly.pdbx_strand_id
1 'polypeptide(L)'
;MKIHSSHLLVSLLLLIFPLSCAASKSSRTCQYDPDSGKPNPLGMRSYITITEEENNTIFTYEQFPSNVAENITLATKRELTLYNTSLDTARVILLQNKNYYSELVGYDDPEGFAPVNEVLTCE
;
A
#
# COMPACT_ATOMS: atom_id res chain seq x y z
N MET A 1 54.57 58.69 6.65
CA MET A 1 54.34 58.13 5.30
C MET A 1 53.13 57.19 5.40
N LYS A 2 52.04 57.50 4.70
CA LYS A 2 50.79 56.70 4.62
C LYS A 2 51.04 55.40 3.83
N ILE A 3 50.30 54.32 4.14
CA ILE A 3 49.73 53.26 3.23
C ILE A 3 48.92 52.29 4.15
N HIS A 4 47.59 52.39 4.17
CA HIS A 4 46.56 51.42 3.69
C HIS A 4 46.66 49.99 4.27
N SER A 5 45.73 49.56 5.13
CA SER A 5 44.39 49.03 4.78
C SER A 5 44.47 47.77 3.91
N SER A 6 44.13 46.60 4.46
CA SER A 6 43.06 45.78 3.88
C SER A 6 42.67 44.62 4.79
N HIS A 7 41.37 44.55 5.04
CA HIS A 7 40.67 43.40 5.57
C HIS A 7 40.84 42.19 4.64
N LEU A 8 41.08 41.01 5.20
CA LEU A 8 40.63 39.75 4.60
C LEU A 8 40.05 38.88 5.70
N LEU A 9 38.77 39.15 5.99
CA LEU A 9 37.86 38.14 6.50
C LEU A 9 37.77 37.04 5.44
N VAL A 10 38.42 35.90 5.68
CA VAL A 10 38.14 34.68 4.93
C VAL A 10 36.94 34.03 5.59
N SER A 11 35.78 34.31 5.01
CA SER A 11 34.49 33.69 5.33
C SER A 11 34.62 32.16 5.29
N LEU A 12 34.49 31.56 6.47
CA LEU A 12 34.30 30.12 6.63
C LEU A 12 32.92 29.77 6.04
N LEU A 13 32.90 29.33 4.78
CA LEU A 13 31.70 28.78 4.15
C LEU A 13 31.28 27.54 4.95
N LEU A 14 30.26 27.73 5.77
CA LEU A 14 29.40 26.69 6.32
C LEU A 14 28.79 25.89 5.16
N LEU A 15 29.46 24.79 4.77
CA LEU A 15 28.89 23.72 3.97
C LEU A 15 27.86 22.97 4.84
N ILE A 16 26.71 23.61 5.08
CA ILE A 16 25.51 22.93 5.57
C ILE A 16 24.93 22.24 4.34
N PHE A 17 25.47 21.06 4.01
CA PHE A 17 24.74 20.12 3.17
C PHE A 17 23.51 19.69 3.96
N PRO A 18 22.27 20.00 3.53
CA PRO A 18 21.15 19.25 4.04
C PRO A 18 21.36 17.82 3.55
N LEU A 19 21.82 16.94 4.44
CA LEU A 19 21.61 15.50 4.30
C LEU A 19 20.10 15.31 4.28
N SER A 20 19.50 15.44 3.09
CA SER A 20 18.20 14.88 2.81
C SER A 20 18.38 13.38 2.98
N CYS A 21 18.15 12.90 4.21
CA CYS A 21 17.73 11.54 4.45
C CYS A 21 16.48 11.33 3.60
N ALA A 22 16.66 10.86 2.37
CA ALA A 22 15.64 10.10 1.69
C ALA A 22 15.47 8.84 2.55
N ALA A 23 14.62 8.95 3.58
CA ALA A 23 14.12 7.78 4.29
C ALA A 23 13.47 6.94 3.21
N SER A 24 14.16 5.88 2.77
CA SER A 24 13.60 4.84 1.93
C SER A 24 12.40 4.29 2.69
N LYS A 25 11.21 4.80 2.40
CA LYS A 25 9.97 4.25 2.96
C LYS A 25 9.85 2.87 2.35
N SER A 26 10.17 1.86 3.17
CA SER A 26 9.99 0.46 2.80
C SER A 26 8.53 0.30 2.37
N SER A 27 8.32 -0.05 1.10
CA SER A 27 7.02 -0.53 0.65
C SER A 27 6.67 -1.77 1.46
N ARG A 28 5.44 -1.84 1.97
CA ARG A 28 4.93 -3.01 2.70
C ARG A 28 3.86 -3.68 1.86
N THR A 29 3.85 -5.00 1.84
CA THR A 29 2.82 -5.77 1.14
C THR A 29 2.20 -6.78 2.08
N CYS A 30 0.87 -6.86 2.12
CA CYS A 30 0.15 -7.89 2.84
C CYS A 30 -0.66 -8.77 1.88
N GLN A 31 -0.55 -10.08 2.05
CA GLN A 31 -1.23 -11.08 1.23
C GLN A 31 -1.70 -12.25 2.10
N TYR A 32 -2.58 -13.08 1.53
CA TYR A 32 -3.04 -14.29 2.19
C TYR A 32 -1.87 -15.18 2.59
N ASP A 33 -1.86 -15.58 3.85
CA ASP A 33 -0.87 -16.48 4.43
C ASP A 33 -1.40 -17.93 4.38
N PRO A 34 -0.85 -18.80 3.51
CA PRO A 34 -1.26 -20.20 3.45
C PRO A 34 -0.88 -20.99 4.71
N ASP A 35 0.10 -20.52 5.48
CA ASP A 35 0.58 -21.15 6.70
C ASP A 35 -0.23 -20.71 7.93
N SER A 36 -1.18 -19.77 7.77
CA SER A 36 -2.10 -19.34 8.84
C SER A 36 -2.98 -20.47 9.40
N GLY A 37 -3.05 -21.62 8.71
CA GLY A 37 -3.89 -22.76 9.08
C GLY A 37 -5.39 -22.52 8.82
N LYS A 38 -5.76 -21.38 8.21
CA LYS A 38 -7.13 -21.02 7.87
C LYS A 38 -7.28 -20.95 6.35
N PRO A 39 -8.42 -21.40 5.79
CA PRO A 39 -8.68 -21.26 4.36
C PRO A 39 -8.81 -19.78 3.97
N ASN A 40 -8.48 -19.45 2.72
CA ASN A 40 -8.74 -18.13 2.16
C ASN A 40 -10.26 -17.86 2.13
N PRO A 41 -10.77 -16.82 2.83
CA PRO A 41 -12.21 -16.50 2.85
C PRO A 41 -12.77 -16.12 1.49
N LEU A 42 -11.94 -15.65 0.55
CA LEU A 42 -12.32 -15.33 -0.83
C LEU A 42 -12.42 -16.58 -1.72
N GLY A 43 -12.15 -17.76 -1.17
CA GLY A 43 -12.08 -19.02 -1.89
C GLY A 43 -10.77 -19.23 -2.65
N MET A 44 -10.73 -20.27 -3.47
CA MET A 44 -9.48 -20.75 -4.12
C MET A 44 -9.06 -19.96 -5.36
N ARG A 45 -9.89 -19.01 -5.81
CA ARG A 45 -9.71 -18.33 -7.11
C ARG A 45 -9.70 -16.81 -7.03
N SER A 46 -9.78 -16.26 -5.83
CA SER A 46 -9.77 -14.82 -5.60
C SER A 46 -8.84 -14.50 -4.46
N TYR A 47 -8.15 -13.36 -4.54
CA TYR A 47 -7.21 -12.90 -3.53
C TYR A 47 -7.27 -11.39 -3.39
N ILE A 48 -6.89 -10.91 -2.21
CA ILE A 48 -6.65 -9.50 -1.95
C ILE A 48 -5.18 -9.32 -1.60
N THR A 49 -4.53 -8.38 -2.30
CA THR A 49 -3.20 -7.88 -1.99
C THR A 49 -3.31 -6.44 -1.50
N ILE A 50 -2.60 -6.10 -0.43
CA ILE A 50 -2.54 -4.73 0.10
C ILE A 50 -1.11 -4.23 -0.06
N THR A 51 -0.91 -3.14 -0.76
CA THR A 51 0.43 -2.55 -0.95
C THR A 51 0.45 -1.12 -0.43
N GLU A 52 1.49 -0.75 0.31
CA GLU A 52 1.79 0.64 0.68
C GLU A 52 2.89 1.21 -0.21
N GLU A 53 2.56 2.24 -0.99
CA GLU A 53 3.46 2.92 -1.91
C GLU A 53 3.27 4.43 -1.82
N GLU A 54 4.35 5.19 -1.65
CA GLU A 54 4.33 6.66 -1.65
C GLU A 54 3.29 7.30 -0.69
N ASN A 55 3.06 6.68 0.47
CA ASN A 55 2.02 7.02 1.47
C ASN A 55 0.59 6.70 1.07
N ASN A 56 0.35 6.02 -0.04
CA ASN A 56 -0.95 5.51 -0.40
C ASN A 56 -1.01 4.03 -0.01
N THR A 57 -2.20 3.55 0.34
CA THR A 57 -2.46 2.12 0.46
C THR A 57 -3.42 1.70 -0.63
N ILE A 58 -3.06 0.65 -1.36
CA ILE A 58 -3.82 0.12 -2.48
C ILE A 58 -4.27 -1.29 -2.08
N PHE A 59 -5.59 -1.50 -2.04
CA PHE A 59 -6.18 -2.83 -1.97
C PHE A 59 -6.50 -3.30 -3.37
N THR A 60 -5.91 -4.42 -3.77
CA THR A 60 -6.12 -5.04 -5.07
C THR A 60 -6.90 -6.33 -4.88
N TYR A 61 -8.13 -6.39 -5.37
CA TYR A 61 -8.92 -7.61 -5.48
C TYR A 61 -8.76 -8.18 -6.88
N GLU A 62 -8.31 -9.44 -6.97
CA GLU A 62 -8.11 -10.14 -8.23
C GLU A 62 -8.80 -11.51 -8.19
N GLN A 63 -9.46 -11.85 -9.30
CA GLN A 63 -10.03 -13.16 -9.53
C GLN A 63 -9.37 -13.82 -10.74
N PHE A 64 -8.98 -15.08 -10.59
CA PHE A 64 -8.39 -15.86 -11.68
C PHE A 64 -9.35 -15.93 -12.87
N PRO A 65 -8.84 -15.81 -14.11
CA PRO A 65 -9.67 -15.84 -15.31
C PRO A 65 -10.58 -17.07 -15.34
N SER A 66 -11.84 -16.86 -15.68
CA SER A 66 -12.83 -17.93 -15.90
C SER A 66 -13.14 -18.06 -17.38
N ASN A 67 -13.37 -19.28 -17.86
CA ASN A 67 -13.78 -19.51 -19.24
C ASN A 67 -15.24 -19.06 -19.43
N VAL A 68 -15.49 -18.25 -20.45
CA VAL A 68 -16.84 -17.81 -20.86
C VAL A 68 -17.29 -18.56 -22.11
N ALA A 69 -16.35 -18.87 -23.01
CA ALA A 69 -16.56 -19.69 -24.21
C ALA A 69 -15.22 -20.29 -24.68
N GLU A 70 -15.24 -21.02 -25.79
CA GLU A 70 -14.01 -21.57 -26.40
C GLU A 70 -13.01 -20.44 -26.71
N ASN A 71 -11.80 -20.54 -26.15
CA ASN A 71 -10.73 -19.53 -26.28
C ASN A 71 -11.12 -18.12 -25.79
N ILE A 72 -12.12 -17.98 -24.91
CA ILE A 72 -12.55 -16.70 -24.35
C ILE A 72 -12.59 -16.80 -22.81
N THR A 73 -11.84 -15.92 -22.14
CA THR A 73 -11.80 -15.84 -20.67
C THR A 73 -12.17 -14.45 -20.17
N LEU A 74 -12.78 -14.39 -18.98
CA LEU A 74 -13.04 -13.15 -18.25
C LEU A 74 -12.21 -13.14 -16.96
N ALA A 75 -11.46 -12.05 -16.76
CA ALA A 75 -10.71 -11.78 -15.53
C ALA A 75 -11.29 -10.53 -14.85
N THR A 76 -11.26 -10.52 -13.52
CA THR A 76 -11.71 -9.37 -12.72
C THR A 76 -10.54 -8.87 -11.89
N LYS A 77 -10.25 -7.57 -12.00
CA LYS A 77 -9.34 -6.83 -11.12
C LYS A 77 -10.03 -5.55 -10.68
N ARG A 78 -10.00 -5.27 -9.38
CA ARG A 78 -10.53 -4.04 -8.77
C ARG A 78 -9.50 -3.48 -7.80
N GLU A 79 -9.36 -2.16 -7.80
CA GLU A 79 -8.43 -1.47 -6.92
C GLU A 79 -9.17 -0.41 -6.12
N LEU A 80 -8.96 -0.43 -4.80
CA LEU A 80 -9.39 0.60 -3.88
C LEU A 80 -8.14 1.28 -3.32
N THR A 81 -7.94 2.55 -3.68
CA THR A 81 -6.78 3.33 -3.21
C THR A 81 -7.20 4.30 -2.11
N LEU A 82 -6.54 4.20 -0.96
CA LEU A 82 -6.62 5.17 0.13
C LEU A 82 -5.40 6.07 0.06
N TYR A 83 -5.60 7.28 -0.45
CA TYR A 83 -4.52 8.25 -0.61
C TYR A 83 -4.01 8.77 0.73
N ASN A 84 -2.71 9.01 0.84
CA ASN A 84 -2.06 9.57 2.04
C ASN A 84 -2.42 8.81 3.34
N THR A 85 -2.64 7.50 3.24
CA THR A 85 -3.04 6.63 4.33
C THR A 85 -2.07 5.46 4.41
N SER A 86 -1.48 5.24 5.60
CA SER A 86 -0.59 4.09 5.84
C SER A 86 -1.36 2.77 5.86
N LEU A 87 -0.65 1.67 5.62
CA LEU A 87 -1.27 0.35 5.49
C LEU A 87 -2.12 -0.04 6.70
N ASP A 88 -1.55 0.15 7.90
CA ASP A 88 -2.23 -0.26 9.13
C ASP A 88 -3.49 0.56 9.37
N THR A 89 -3.46 1.87 9.05
CA THR A 89 -4.65 2.74 9.14
C THR A 89 -5.68 2.38 8.08
N ALA A 90 -5.22 2.10 6.86
CA ALA A 90 -6.07 1.70 5.75
C ALA A 90 -6.84 0.40 6.05
N ARG A 91 -6.17 -0.61 6.65
CA ARG A 91 -6.81 -1.85 7.11
C ARG A 91 -7.92 -1.56 8.13
N VAL A 92 -7.66 -0.68 9.09
CA VAL A 92 -8.68 -0.26 10.08
C VAL A 92 -9.87 0.44 9.42
N ILE A 93 -9.63 1.34 8.46
CA ILE A 93 -10.69 2.00 7.69
C ILE A 93 -11.57 0.96 6.98
N LEU A 94 -10.95 -0.02 6.32
CA LEU A 94 -11.70 -1.04 5.58
C LEU A 94 -12.47 -2.00 6.50
N LEU A 95 -11.94 -2.30 7.70
CA LEU A 95 -12.65 -3.05 8.74
C LEU A 95 -13.90 -2.32 9.25
N GLN A 96 -13.84 -1.00 9.35
CA GLN A 96 -14.92 -0.17 9.90
C GLN A 96 -16.00 0.19 8.86
N ASN A 97 -15.68 0.14 7.57
CA ASN A 97 -16.54 0.60 6.49
C ASN A 97 -16.87 -0.54 5.52
N LYS A 98 -17.87 -1.36 5.88
CA LYS A 98 -18.29 -2.53 5.07
C LYS A 98 -18.58 -2.19 3.61
N ASN A 99 -19.19 -1.03 3.34
CA ASN A 99 -19.50 -0.59 1.98
C ASN A 99 -18.24 -0.50 1.10
N TYR A 100 -17.11 -0.01 1.62
CA TYR A 100 -15.88 0.08 0.83
C TYR A 100 -15.34 -1.29 0.44
N TYR A 101 -15.48 -2.28 1.32
CA TYR A 101 -15.13 -3.66 1.00
C TYR A 101 -16.09 -4.26 -0.04
N SER A 102 -17.40 -4.07 0.10
CA SER A 102 -18.39 -4.53 -0.89
C SER A 102 -18.15 -3.93 -2.28
N GLU A 103 -17.80 -2.64 -2.36
CA GLU A 103 -17.40 -1.99 -3.61
C GLU A 103 -16.10 -2.57 -4.20
N LEU A 104 -15.12 -2.88 -3.33
CA LEU A 104 -13.85 -3.51 -3.75
C LEU A 104 -14.06 -4.91 -4.34
N VAL A 105 -14.89 -5.75 -3.71
CA VAL A 105 -15.13 -7.12 -4.21
C VAL A 105 -16.21 -7.17 -5.29
N GLY A 106 -17.06 -6.14 -5.39
CA GLY A 106 -18.10 -5.99 -6.40
C GLY A 106 -19.39 -6.76 -6.11
N TYR A 107 -19.62 -7.15 -4.86
CA TYR A 107 -20.85 -7.77 -4.37
C TYR A 107 -21.04 -7.44 -2.89
N ASP A 108 -22.27 -7.61 -2.38
CA ASP A 108 -22.54 -7.40 -0.96
C ASP A 108 -22.01 -8.57 -0.13
N ASP A 109 -21.11 -8.27 0.80
CA ASP A 109 -20.55 -9.23 1.74
C ASP A 109 -20.88 -8.81 3.19
N PRO A 110 -21.81 -9.52 3.87
CA PRO A 110 -22.23 -9.15 5.21
C PRO A 110 -21.13 -9.32 6.26
N GLU A 111 -20.16 -10.21 6.03
CA GLU A 111 -19.01 -10.43 6.93
C GLU A 111 -17.96 -9.33 6.76
N GLY A 112 -17.86 -8.77 5.55
CA GLY A 112 -16.98 -7.65 5.23
C GLY A 112 -15.50 -8.05 5.22
N PHE A 113 -14.61 -7.09 5.46
CA PHE A 113 -13.16 -7.30 5.35
C PHE A 113 -12.56 -8.12 6.51
N ALA A 114 -13.27 -8.32 7.61
CA ALA A 114 -12.70 -8.90 8.84
C ALA A 114 -12.13 -10.32 8.68
N PRO A 115 -12.83 -11.28 8.03
CA PRO A 115 -12.29 -12.62 7.82
C PRO A 115 -11.02 -12.59 6.95
N VAL A 116 -11.01 -11.77 5.90
CA VAL A 116 -9.83 -11.63 5.02
C VAL A 116 -8.67 -11.05 5.83
N ASN A 117 -8.90 -9.97 6.55
CA ASN A 117 -7.88 -9.29 7.35
C ASN A 117 -7.17 -10.21 8.36
N GLU A 118 -7.90 -11.18 8.92
CA GLU A 118 -7.37 -12.13 9.91
C GLU A 118 -6.30 -13.07 9.34
N VAL A 119 -6.34 -13.34 8.03
CA VAL A 119 -5.44 -14.28 7.35
C VAL A 119 -4.37 -13.60 6.49
N LEU A 120 -4.21 -12.27 6.62
CA LEU A 120 -3.17 -11.52 5.91
C LEU A 120 -1.91 -11.35 6.76
N THR A 121 -0.78 -11.76 6.19
CA THR A 121 0.57 -11.50 6.73
C THR A 121 1.27 -10.46 5.86
N CYS A 122 2.11 -9.61 6.48
CA CYS A 122 2.79 -8.52 5.79
C CYS A 122 4.32 -8.68 5.83
N GLU A 123 4.95 -8.29 4.73
CA GLU A 123 6.41 -8.22 4.56
C GLU A 123 6.89 -6.77 4.38
#